data_AF-A0A538FFW1-F1
#
_entry.id   AF-A0A538FFW1-F1
#
_cell.length_a   1.000
_cell.length_b   1.000
_cell.length_c   1.000
_cell.angle_alpha   90.00
_cell.angle_beta   90.00
_cell.angle_gamma   90.00
#
_symmetry.space_group_name_H-M   'P 1'
#
loop_
_entity.id
_entity.type
_entity.pdbx_description
1 polymer ?
#
loop_
_entity_poly.entity_id
_entity_poly.type
_entity_poly.pdbx_seq_one_letter_code
_entity_poly.pdbx_strand_id
1 'polypeptide(L)'
;MVVSIQTGSYVAQLTDEASQQLRGRLLAAGLESLSDQFADVELGAITRLDQADKRPLLDVVELWVGRTGEEQLSSTGILQLREGLRSDLGDGF
;
A
#
# COMPACT_ATOMS: atom_id res chain seq x y z
N MET A 1 -16.17 0.22 2.84
CA MET A 1 -15.67 -0.32 1.55
C MET A 1 -14.17 -0.54 1.67
N VAL A 2 -13.62 -1.57 1.03
CA VAL A 2 -12.20 -1.92 1.12
C VAL A 2 -11.56 -1.99 -0.26
N VAL A 3 -10.31 -1.57 -0.35
CA VAL A 3 -9.46 -1.65 -1.55
C VAL A 3 -8.49 -2.80 -1.37
N SER A 4 -8.45 -3.74 -2.33
CA SER A 4 -7.61 -4.94 -2.24
C SER A 4 -6.37 -4.78 -3.09
N ILE A 5 -5.19 -4.85 -2.46
CA ILE A 5 -3.89 -4.68 -3.13
C ILE A 5 -3.09 -5.95 -3.03
N GLN A 6 -2.72 -6.52 -4.16
CA GLN A 6 -1.91 -7.73 -4.23
C GLN A 6 -0.42 -7.40 -4.32
N THR A 7 0.34 -7.93 -3.37
CA THR A 7 1.80 -7.89 -3.25
C THR A 7 2.32 -9.33 -3.31
N GLY A 8 2.63 -9.80 -4.53
CA GLY A 8 3.00 -11.20 -4.75
C GLY A 8 1.87 -12.16 -4.37
N SER A 9 2.11 -12.99 -3.35
CA SER A 9 1.13 -13.94 -2.82
C SER A 9 0.19 -13.36 -1.77
N TYR A 10 0.43 -12.12 -1.32
CA TYR A 10 -0.35 -11.45 -0.28
C TYR A 10 -1.38 -10.49 -0.87
N VAL A 11 -2.56 -10.43 -0.27
CA VAL A 11 -3.57 -9.41 -0.57
C VAL A 11 -3.83 -8.60 0.69
N ALA A 12 -3.47 -7.32 0.65
CA ALA A 12 -3.77 -6.36 1.71
C ALA A 12 -5.13 -5.71 1.46
N GLN A 13 -5.97 -5.64 2.49
CA GLN A 13 -7.28 -5.01 2.41
C GLN A 13 -7.25 -3.67 3.14
N LEU A 14 -7.17 -2.60 2.38
CA LEU A 14 -7.15 -1.24 2.89
C LEU A 14 -8.57 -0.75 3.12
N THR A 15 -8.80 -0.01 4.22
CA THR A 15 -10.03 0.78 4.32
C THR A 15 -10.02 1.88 3.26
N ASP A 16 -11.21 2.33 2.84
CA ASP A 16 -11.33 3.43 1.89
C ASP A 16 -10.56 4.69 2.35
N GLU A 17 -10.70 5.05 3.63
CA GLU A 17 -9.97 6.18 4.23
C GLU A 17 -8.45 5.96 4.15
N ALA A 18 -7.96 4.76 4.49
CA ALA A 18 -6.54 4.45 4.42
C ALA A 18 -6.00 4.48 2.98
N SER A 19 -6.80 4.04 2.01
CA SER A 19 -6.47 4.13 0.58
C SER A 19 -6.36 5.59 0.13
N GLN A 20 -7.33 6.44 0.48
CA GLN A 20 -7.28 7.88 0.16
C GLN A 20 -6.07 8.57 0.81
N GLN A 21 -5.80 8.25 2.08
CA GLN A 21 -4.64 8.76 2.81
C GLN A 21 -3.32 8.30 2.19
N LEU A 22 -3.25 7.05 1.72
CA LEU A 22 -2.09 6.51 1.03
C LEU A 22 -1.87 7.24 -0.30
N ARG A 23 -2.92 7.45 -1.09
CA ARG A 23 -2.87 8.23 -2.34
C ARG A 23 -2.32 9.63 -2.12
N GLY A 24 -2.81 10.34 -1.11
CA GLY A 24 -2.29 11.67 -0.77
C GLY A 24 -0.80 11.67 -0.41
N ARG A 25 -0.33 10.61 0.27
CA ARG A 25 1.10 10.44 0.61
C ARG A 25 1.95 10.09 -0.61
N LEU A 26 1.43 9.26 -1.52
CA LEU A 26 2.09 8.92 -2.78
C LEU A 26 2.27 10.18 -3.65
N LEU A 27 1.24 11.00 -3.79
CA LEU A 27 1.32 12.28 -4.49
C LEU A 27 2.35 13.21 -3.86
N ALA A 28 2.36 13.33 -2.52
CA ALA A 28 3.33 14.15 -1.80
C ALA A 28 4.78 13.66 -1.95
N ALA A 29 4.97 12.37 -2.26
CA ALA A 29 6.27 11.76 -2.54
C ALA A 29 6.67 11.82 -4.03
N GLY A 30 5.84 12.42 -4.90
CA GLY A 30 6.07 12.47 -6.35
C GLY A 30 5.80 11.15 -7.08
N LEU A 31 5.03 10.25 -6.47
CA LEU A 31 4.67 8.94 -7.01
C LEU A 31 3.26 8.98 -7.63
N GLU A 32 3.07 9.85 -8.62
CA GLU A 32 1.76 10.10 -9.26
C GLU A 32 1.19 8.85 -9.92
N SER A 33 1.99 8.11 -10.68
CA SER A 33 1.55 6.87 -11.33
C SER A 33 1.05 5.82 -10.35
N LEU A 34 1.69 5.71 -9.17
CA LEU A 34 1.24 4.85 -8.09
C LEU A 34 -0.06 5.38 -7.49
N SER A 35 -0.17 6.68 -7.21
CA SER A 35 -1.42 7.26 -6.72
C SER A 35 -2.61 6.98 -7.67
N ASP A 36 -2.38 7.06 -8.98
CA ASP A 36 -3.39 6.80 -10.00
C ASP A 36 -3.80 5.32 -10.03
N GLN A 37 -2.85 4.39 -9.90
CA GLN A 37 -3.18 2.95 -9.76
C GLN A 37 -4.10 2.68 -8.56
N PHE A 38 -3.89 3.39 -7.44
CA PHE A 38 -4.76 3.28 -6.26
C PHE A 38 -6.08 4.07 -6.42
N ALA A 39 -6.15 5.03 -7.34
CA ALA A 39 -7.35 5.79 -7.66
C ALA A 39 -8.34 5.00 -8.53
N ASP A 40 -7.79 4.20 -9.46
CA ASP A 40 -8.53 3.47 -10.48
C ASP A 40 -9.03 2.10 -10.00
N VAL A 41 -8.73 1.72 -8.74
CA VAL A 41 -9.16 0.42 -8.21
C VAL A 41 -10.68 0.40 -8.04
N GLU A 42 -11.37 -0.30 -8.94
CA GLU A 42 -12.77 -0.64 -8.75
C GLU A 42 -12.96 -1.37 -7.41
N LEU A 43 -13.97 -0.94 -6.66
CA LEU A 43 -14.22 -1.45 -5.33
C LEU A 43 -14.60 -2.93 -5.40
N GLY A 44 -13.74 -3.80 -4.87
CA GLY A 44 -13.86 -5.26 -4.97
C GLY A 44 -12.92 -5.92 -5.98
N ALA A 45 -12.24 -5.14 -6.82
CA ALA A 45 -11.14 -5.63 -7.66
C ALA A 45 -9.84 -5.77 -6.85
N ILE A 46 -8.99 -6.69 -7.29
CA ILE A 46 -7.64 -6.89 -6.74
C ILE A 46 -6.66 -6.21 -7.70
N THR A 47 -6.01 -5.14 -7.23
CA THR A 47 -4.96 -4.47 -8.00
C THR A 47 -3.62 -5.09 -7.69
N ARG A 48 -2.94 -5.57 -8.73
CA ARG A 48 -1.61 -6.16 -8.61
C ARG A 48 -0.55 -5.08 -8.82
N LEU A 49 0.38 -4.98 -7.88
CA LEU A 49 1.49 -4.03 -7.97
C LEU A 49 2.64 -4.56 -8.82
N ASP A 50 3.16 -3.70 -9.68
CA ASP A 50 4.37 -3.96 -10.45
C ASP A 50 5.62 -3.97 -9.57
N GLN A 51 6.63 -4.77 -9.95
CA GLN A 51 7.87 -4.91 -9.17
C GLN A 51 8.60 -3.57 -8.96
N ALA A 52 8.61 -2.70 -9.97
CA ALA A 52 9.24 -1.38 -9.89
C ALA A 52 8.59 -0.46 -8.85
N ASP A 53 7.29 -0.67 -8.59
CA ASP A 53 6.47 0.19 -7.74
C ASP A 53 6.49 -0.25 -6.27
N LYS A 54 6.85 -1.51 -5.99
CA LYS A 54 6.84 -2.07 -4.63
C LYS A 54 7.81 -1.39 -3.69
N ARG A 55 9.02 -1.06 -4.16
CA ARG A 55 10.04 -0.41 -3.32
C ARG A 55 9.66 1.03 -2.96
N PRO A 56 9.31 1.91 -3.91
CA PRO A 56 8.80 3.25 -3.60
C PRO A 56 7.57 3.23 -2.68
N LEU A 57 6.65 2.29 -2.91
CA LEU A 57 5.47 2.16 -2.05
C LEU A 57 5.85 1.74 -0.63
N LEU A 58 6.76 0.77 -0.48
CA LEU A 58 7.24 0.34 0.83
C LEU A 58 7.86 1.51 1.60
N ASP A 59 8.70 2.32 0.96
CA ASP A 59 9.34 3.47 1.61
C ASP A 59 8.31 4.48 2.16
N VAL A 60 7.23 4.73 1.40
CA VAL A 60 6.12 5.60 1.84
C VAL A 60 5.35 4.99 3.02
N VAL A 61 5.08 3.68 2.96
CA VAL A 61 4.36 2.96 4.01
C VAL A 61 5.18 2.90 5.30
N GLU A 62 6.49 2.62 5.22
CA GLU A 62 7.41 2.64 6.35
C GLU A 62 7.43 4.01 7.04
N LEU A 63 7.56 5.08 6.24
CA LEU A 63 7.56 6.44 6.76
C LEU A 63 6.23 6.78 7.46
N TRP A 64 5.11 6.34 6.89
CA TRP A 64 3.80 6.55 7.51
C TRP A 64 3.67 5.80 8.83
N VAL A 65 4.01 4.51 8.84
CA VAL A 65 3.95 3.70 10.07
C VAL A 65 4.87 4.26 11.15
N GLY A 66 6.08 4.69 10.80
CA GLY A 66 7.00 5.32 11.74
C GLY A 66 6.49 6.64 12.33
N ARG A 67 5.67 7.41 11.60
CA ARG A 67 5.10 8.69 12.07
C ARG A 67 3.80 8.54 12.86
N THR A 68 2.93 7.61 12.46
CA THR A 68 1.61 7.43 13.07
C THR A 68 1.61 6.39 14.19
N GLY A 69 2.54 5.43 14.14
CA GLY A 69 2.59 4.29 15.06
C GLY A 69 1.68 3.14 14.62
N GLU A 70 2.12 1.92 14.90
CA GLU A 70 1.44 0.69 14.45
C GLU A 70 0.05 0.53 15.06
N GLU A 71 -0.12 0.89 16.34
CA GLU A 71 -1.39 0.74 17.06
C GLU A 71 -2.55 1.46 16.36
N GLN A 72 -2.29 2.69 15.90
CA GLN A 72 -3.27 3.52 15.19
C GLN A 72 -3.60 2.98 13.78
N LEU A 73 -2.70 2.21 13.17
CA LEU A 73 -2.86 1.67 11.82
C LEU A 73 -3.35 0.23 11.79
N SER A 74 -3.46 -0.42 12.95
CA SER A 74 -3.81 -1.84 13.09
C SER A 74 -5.09 -2.26 12.36
N SER A 75 -6.09 -1.37 12.29
CA SER A 75 -7.39 -1.63 11.66
C SER A 75 -7.51 -1.09 10.22
N THR A 76 -6.43 -0.53 9.66
CA THR A 76 -6.47 0.18 8.37
C THR A 76 -6.06 -0.69 7.18
N GLY A 77 -5.40 -1.83 7.42
CA GLY A 77 -4.79 -2.67 6.40
C GLY A 77 -3.37 -2.26 5.97
N ILE A 78 -2.87 -1.10 6.44
CA ILE A 78 -1.54 -0.59 6.08
C ILE A 78 -0.41 -1.48 6.59
N LEU A 79 -0.57 -2.08 7.77
CA LEU A 79 0.41 -3.04 8.29
C LEU A 79 0.45 -4.30 7.42
N GLN A 80 -0.70 -4.79 6.92
CA GLN A 80 -0.74 -5.93 5.99
C GLN A 80 -0.04 -5.61 4.67
N LEU A 81 -0.25 -4.39 4.15
CA LEU A 81 0.44 -3.93 2.94
C LEU A 81 1.96 -3.88 3.15
N ARG A 82 2.42 -3.34 4.28
CA ARG A 82 3.85 -3.30 4.64
C ARG A 82 4.46 -4.70 4.64
N GLU A 83 3.83 -5.64 5.34
CA GLU A 83 4.36 -7.00 5.46
C GLU A 83 4.35 -7.73 4.11
N GLY A 84 3.30 -7.57 3.31
CA GLY A 84 3.24 -8.13 1.95
C GLY A 84 4.33 -7.59 1.02
N LEU A 85 4.61 -6.28 1.08
CA LEU A 85 5.70 -5.65 0.34
C LEU A 85 7.08 -6.13 0.81
N ARG A 86 7.28 -6.21 2.13
CA ARG A 86 8.54 -6.70 2.72
C ARG A 86 8.82 -8.16 2.33
N SER A 87 7.80 -9.01 2.39
CA SER A 87 7.92 -10.41 1.98
C SER A 87 8.25 -10.51 0.49
N ASP A 88 7.50 -9.84 -0.38
CA ASP A 88 7.73 -9.93 -1.83
C ASP A 88 9.09 -9.37 -2.27
N LEU A 89 9.55 -8.28 -1.65
CA LEU A 89 10.88 -7.70 -1.91
C LEU A 89 12.02 -8.48 -1.22
N GLY A 90 11.72 -9.19 -0.13
CA GLY A 90 12.68 -9.97 0.66
C GLY A 90 12.91 -11.39 0.13
N ASP A 91 11.91 -11.99 -0.53
CA ASP A 91 11.99 -13.31 -1.18
C ASP A 91 12.78 -13.29 -2.52
N GLY A 92 13.35 -12.16 -2.91
CA GLY A 92 14.11 -11.99 -4.16
C GLY A 92 15.57 -12.44 -4.15
N PHE A 93 15.98 -13.32 -3.22
CA PHE A 93 17.36 -13.83 -3.10
C PHE A 93 17.54 -15.25 -3.63
#